data_AF-A0A329PTG2-F1
#
_entry.id   AF-A0A329PTG2-F1
#
_cell.length_a   1.000
_cell.length_b   1.000
_cell.length_c   1.000
_cell.angle_alpha   90.00
_cell.angle_beta   90.00
_cell.angle_gamma   90.00
#
_symmetry.space_group_name_H-M   'P 1'
#
loop_
_entity.id
_entity.type
_entity.pdbx_description
1 polymer ?
#
loop_
_entity_poly.entity_id
_entity_poly.type
_entity_poly.pdbx_seq_one_letter_code
_entity_poly.pdbx_strand_id
1 'polypeptide(L)'
;MKKLGVHKQEGFTLLEMIVVLFILGLLILLFLPNIMNQRDSAQETGDEALIQTVETQQILYKNDHDGQEGTIDQLVAEEYLSQEQADRFNSISAE
;
A
#
# COMPACT_ATOMS: atom_id res chain seq x y z
N MET A 1 40.63 -55.68 6.52
CA MET A 1 40.78 -54.20 6.40
C MET A 1 39.69 -53.67 5.48
N LYS A 2 38.68 -52.99 6.02
CA LYS A 2 37.51 -52.49 5.26
C LYS A 2 37.88 -51.14 4.65
N LYS A 3 37.98 -51.05 3.32
CA LYS A 3 38.27 -49.78 2.62
C LYS A 3 37.04 -48.87 2.78
N LEU A 4 37.20 -47.72 3.45
CA LEU A 4 36.18 -46.66 3.46
C LEU A 4 36.18 -45.99 2.08
N GLY A 5 35.10 -46.16 1.32
CA GLY A 5 34.88 -45.46 0.06
C GLY A 5 34.48 -44.02 0.35
N VAL A 6 35.24 -43.06 -0.18
CA VAL A 6 34.87 -41.64 -0.16
C VAL A 6 33.79 -41.44 -1.21
N HIS A 7 32.54 -41.20 -0.77
CA HIS A 7 31.48 -40.74 -1.66
C HIS A 7 31.75 -39.27 -2.01
N LYS A 8 32.01 -38.98 -3.29
CA LYS A 8 31.99 -37.61 -3.80
C LYS A 8 30.56 -37.11 -3.76
N GLN A 9 30.30 -36.06 -2.98
CA GLN A 9 29.05 -35.32 -3.08
C GLN A 9 29.12 -34.42 -4.31
N GLU A 10 28.15 -34.57 -5.21
CA GLU A 10 27.98 -33.65 -6.34
C GLU A 10 27.42 -32.34 -5.78
N GLY A 11 28.15 -31.25 -5.99
CA GLY A 11 27.79 -29.91 -5.53
C GLY A 11 27.11 -29.09 -6.63
N PHE A 12 26.31 -28.12 -6.20
CA PHE A 12 25.60 -27.19 -7.09
C PHE A 12 26.59 -26.42 -7.98
N THR A 13 26.28 -26.28 -9.28
CA THR A 13 27.15 -25.58 -10.23
C THR A 13 26.81 -24.09 -10.32
N LEU A 14 27.79 -23.27 -10.74
CA LEU A 14 27.53 -21.86 -11.04
C LEU A 14 26.53 -21.70 -12.18
N LEU A 15 26.54 -22.62 -13.14
CA LEU A 15 25.63 -22.61 -14.28
C LEU A 15 24.18 -22.77 -13.83
N GLU A 16 23.90 -23.68 -12.89
CA GLU A 16 22.57 -23.81 -12.30
C GLU A 16 22.13 -22.52 -11.58
N MET A 17 23.02 -21.89 -10.81
CA MET A 17 22.67 -20.62 -10.14
C MET A 17 22.34 -19.50 -11.13
N ILE A 18 23.06 -19.42 -12.25
CA ILE A 18 22.79 -18.41 -13.30
C ILE A 18 21.42 -18.66 -13.93
N VAL A 19 21.10 -19.91 -14.28
CA VAL A 19 19.80 -20.26 -14.87
C VAL A 19 18.67 -19.98 -13.89
N VAL A 20 18.86 -20.29 -12.60
CA VAL A 20 17.87 -20.00 -11.56
C VAL A 20 17.64 -18.49 -11.43
N LEU A 21 18.69 -17.68 -11.31
CA LEU A 21 18.58 -16.23 -11.22
C LEU A 21 17.95 -15.61 -12.47
N PHE A 22 18.25 -16.17 -13.65
CA PHE A 22 17.64 -15.75 -14.91
C PHE A 22 16.12 -15.95 -14.90
N ILE A 23 15.65 -17.15 -14.52
CA ILE A 23 14.22 -17.45 -14.42
C ILE A 23 13.56 -16.57 -13.34
N LEU A 24 14.22 -16.39 -12.19
CA LEU A 24 13.73 -15.53 -11.11
C LEU A 24 13.56 -14.07 -11.57
N GLY A 25 14.51 -13.56 -12.36
CA GLY A 25 14.43 -12.23 -12.96
C GLY A 25 13.24 -12.07 -13.91
N LEU A 26 12.99 -13.07 -14.77
CA LEU A 26 11.82 -13.07 -15.66
C LEU A 26 10.51 -13.08 -14.88
N LEU A 27 10.42 -13.89 -13.82
CA LEU A 27 9.23 -13.93 -12.97
C LEU A 27 8.98 -12.60 -12.26
N ILE A 28 10.01 -11.96 -11.71
CA ILE A 28 9.89 -10.65 -11.07
C ILE A 28 9.37 -9.61 -12.08
N LEU A 29 9.88 -9.59 -13.31
CA LEU A 29 9.41 -8.67 -14.35
C LEU A 29 7.93 -8.84 -14.69
N LEU A 30 7.40 -10.07 -14.65
CA LEU A 30 5.98 -10.33 -14.88
C LEU A 30 5.10 -9.95 -13.68
N PHE A 31 5.59 -10.16 -12.45
CA PHE A 31 4.81 -9.88 -11.24
C PHE A 31 4.84 -8.42 -10.79
N LEU A 32 5.97 -7.72 -10.99
CA LEU A 32 6.16 -6.34 -10.56
C LEU A 32 5.08 -5.37 -11.08
N PRO A 33 4.71 -5.34 -12.39
CA PRO A 33 3.69 -4.41 -12.86
C PRO A 33 2.32 -4.68 -12.22
N ASN A 34 1.99 -5.95 -11.96
CA ASN A 34 0.73 -6.32 -11.32
C ASN A 34 0.67 -5.85 -9.85
N ILE A 35 1.79 -5.95 -9.11
CA ILE A 35 1.90 -5.45 -7.73
C ILE A 35 1.79 -3.91 -7.69
N MET A 36 2.45 -3.22 -8.63
CA MET A 36 2.38 -1.76 -8.72
C MET A 36 0.94 -1.30 -8.96
N ASN A 37 0.27 -1.86 -9.96
CA ASN A 37 -1.13 -1.54 -10.24
C ASN A 37 -2.05 -1.83 -9.04
N GLN A 38 -1.82 -2.94 -8.32
CA GLN A 38 -2.62 -3.27 -7.14
C GLN A 38 -2.39 -2.28 -5.99
N ARG A 39 -1.16 -1.81 -5.80
CA ARG A 39 -0.86 -0.75 -4.83
C ARG A 39 -1.57 0.55 -5.20
N ASP A 40 -1.52 0.93 -6.48
CA ASP A 40 -2.14 2.17 -6.96
C ASP A 40 -3.67 2.12 -6.80
N SER A 41 -4.31 1.01 -7.18
CA SER A 41 -5.76 0.81 -6.94
C SER A 41 -6.13 0.81 -5.46
N ALA A 42 -5.28 0.24 -4.59
CA ALA A 42 -5.53 0.28 -3.14
C ALA A 42 -5.41 1.70 -2.57
N GLN A 43 -4.48 2.50 -3.09
CA GLN A 43 -4.34 3.91 -2.75
C GLN A 43 -5.59 4.69 -3.17
N GLU A 44 -6.03 4.54 -4.43
CA GLU A 44 -7.24 5.18 -4.96
C GLU A 44 -8.49 4.82 -4.14
N THR A 45 -8.67 3.53 -3.83
CA THR A 45 -9.77 3.06 -2.97
C THR A 45 -9.70 3.68 -1.56
N GLY A 46 -8.49 3.82 -1.02
CA GLY A 46 -8.27 4.46 0.29
C GLY A 46 -8.51 5.97 0.27
N ASP A 47 -8.30 6.62 -0.87
CA ASP A 47 -8.55 8.04 -1.07
C ASP A 47 -10.05 8.31 -1.20
N GLU A 48 -10.77 7.50 -1.99
CA GLU A 48 -12.24 7.53 -2.07
C GLU A 48 -12.89 7.32 -0.70
N ALA A 49 -12.43 6.33 0.08
CA ALA A 49 -12.94 6.06 1.42
C ALA A 49 -12.68 7.23 2.38
N LEU A 50 -11.55 7.92 2.24
CA LEU A 50 -11.25 9.10 3.05
C LEU A 50 -12.18 10.27 2.68
N ILE A 51 -12.41 10.51 1.39
CA ILE A 51 -13.37 11.53 0.93
C ILE A 51 -14.75 11.26 1.51
N GLN A 52 -15.25 10.03 1.41
CA GLN A 52 -16.55 9.64 1.97
C GLN A 52 -16.61 9.82 3.50
N THR A 53 -15.49 9.55 4.19
CA THR A 53 -15.38 9.78 5.63
C THR A 53 -15.53 11.28 5.93
N VAL A 54 -14.79 12.14 5.23
CA VAL A 54 -14.86 13.60 5.40
C VAL A 54 -16.27 14.12 5.12
N GLU A 55 -16.92 13.68 4.04
CA GLU A 55 -18.32 14.04 3.73
C GLU A 55 -19.26 13.64 4.87
N THR A 56 -19.10 12.43 5.41
CA THR A 56 -19.89 11.96 6.56
C THR A 56 -19.66 12.84 7.79
N GLN A 57 -18.40 13.22 8.05
CA GLN A 57 -18.07 14.12 9.16
C GLN A 57 -18.65 15.53 8.97
N GLN A 58 -18.68 16.04 7.74
CA GLN A 58 -19.32 17.33 7.44
C GLN A 58 -20.84 17.27 7.66
N ILE A 59 -21.48 16.15 7.33
CA ILE A 59 -22.90 15.93 7.61
C ILE A 59 -23.16 15.89 9.12
N LEU A 60 -22.30 15.22 9.89
CA LEU A 60 -22.40 15.16 11.34
C LEU A 60 -22.23 16.55 11.97
N TYR A 61 -21.19 17.27 11.59
CA TYR A 61 -20.98 18.66 12.02
C TYR A 61 -22.20 19.53 11.72
N LYS A 62 -22.77 19.40 10.51
CA LYS A 62 -23.96 20.12 10.09
C LYS A 62 -25.19 19.79 10.94
N ASN A 63 -25.32 18.53 11.37
CA ASN A 63 -26.40 18.11 12.26
C ASN A 63 -26.26 18.76 13.64
N ASP A 64 -25.03 18.82 14.16
CA ASP A 64 -24.73 19.36 15.48
C ASP A 64 -24.77 20.90 15.51
N HIS A 65 -24.58 21.57 14.36
CA HIS A 65 -24.52 23.03 14.23
C HIS A 65 -25.71 23.65 13.48
N ASP A 66 -26.92 23.12 13.66
CA ASP A 66 -28.17 23.68 13.13
C ASP A 66 -28.14 23.95 11.61
N GLY A 67 -27.46 23.10 10.84
CA GLY A 67 -27.38 23.20 9.39
C GLY A 67 -26.18 24.00 8.85
N GLN A 68 -25.26 24.45 9.69
CA GLN A 68 -24.02 25.12 9.26
C GLN A 68 -23.03 24.13 8.65
N GLU A 69 -22.42 24.48 7.52
CA GLU A 69 -21.38 23.65 6.90
C GLU A 69 -20.03 23.95 7.54
N GLY A 70 -19.38 22.90 8.05
CA GLY A 70 -18.07 22.99 8.68
C GLY A 70 -16.95 22.98 7.65
N THR A 71 -15.99 23.89 7.81
CA THR A 71 -14.71 23.84 7.08
C THR A 71 -13.83 22.71 7.62
N ILE A 72 -12.85 22.25 6.82
CA ILE A 72 -11.91 21.21 7.27
C ILE A 72 -11.21 21.61 8.58
N ASP A 73 -10.85 22.89 8.73
CA ASP A 73 -10.24 23.40 9.96
C ASP A 73 -11.19 23.31 11.16
N GLN A 74 -12.50 23.55 10.97
CA GLN A 74 -13.51 23.40 12.02
C GLN A 74 -13.71 21.94 12.40
N LEU A 75 -13.72 21.04 11.40
CA LEU A 75 -13.82 19.60 11.64
C LEU A 75 -12.63 19.06 12.43
N VAL A 76 -11.42 19.62 12.25
CA VAL A 76 -10.25 19.27 13.08
C VAL A 76 -10.33 19.91 14.46
N ALA A 77 -10.72 21.18 14.55
CA ALA A 77 -10.81 21.90 15.81
C ALA A 77 -11.83 21.28 16.78
N GLU A 78 -12.89 20.69 16.25
CA GLU A 78 -13.96 20.03 17.00
C GLU A 78 -13.84 18.49 17.00
N GLU A 79 -12.68 17.96 16.61
CA GLU A 79 -12.32 16.54 16.69
C GLU A 79 -13.16 15.58 15.83
N TYR A 80 -13.90 16.07 14.84
CA TYR A 80 -14.54 15.22 13.82
C TYR A 80 -13.52 14.57 12.87
N LEU A 81 -12.39 15.23 12.63
CA LEU A 81 -11.27 14.73 11.83
C LEU A 81 -9.96 14.80 12.60
N SER A 82 -9.10 13.81 12.42
CA SER A 82 -7.71 13.90 12.88
C SER A 82 -6.90 14.82 11.96
N GLN A 83 -5.81 15.39 12.49
CA GLN A 83 -4.87 16.19 11.68
C GLN A 83 -4.33 15.39 10.50
N GLU A 84 -4.02 14.10 10.70
CA GLU A 84 -3.53 13.21 9.64
C GLU A 84 -4.56 13.03 8.51
N GLN A 85 -5.84 12.89 8.86
CA GLN A 85 -6.92 12.77 7.88
C GLN A 85 -7.11 14.06 7.10
N ALA A 86 -7.05 15.22 7.77
CA ALA A 86 -7.14 16.53 7.12
C ALA A 86 -5.95 16.77 6.17
N ASP A 87 -4.72 16.46 6.61
CA ASP A 87 -3.52 16.62 5.79
C ASP A 87 -3.58 15.71 4.55
N ARG A 88 -4.01 14.45 4.72
CA ARG A 88 -4.18 13.51 3.61
C ARG A 88 -5.29 13.95 2.65
N PHE A 89 -6.43 14.40 3.16
CA PHE A 89 -7.52 14.94 2.33
C PHE A 89 -7.10 16.17 1.52
N ASN A 90 -6.32 17.07 2.13
CA ASN A 90 -5.76 18.24 1.46
C ASN A 90 -4.77 17.85 0.36
N SER A 91 -3.96 16.80 0.56
CA SER A 91 -3.08 16.31 -0.51
C SER A 91 -3.85 15.74 -1.71
N ILE A 92 -4.94 15.00 -1.45
CA ILE A 92 -5.78 14.41 -2.51
C ILE A 92 -6.51 15.51 -3.29
N SER A 93 -7.00 16.54 -2.60
CA SER A 93 -7.78 17.63 -3.21
C SER A 93 -6.91 18.63 -4.01
N ALA A 94 -5.59 18.58 -3.82
CA ALA A 94 -4.63 19.47 -4.48
C ALA A 94 -4.05 18.88 -5.78
N GLU A 95 -4.27 17.58 -6.03
CA GLU A 95 -3.92 16.86 -7.25
C GLU A 95 -4.94 17.12 -8.38
#